data_AF-A0A6N9SHR2-F1
#
_entry.id   AF-A0A6N9SHR2-F1
#
_cell.length_a   1.000
_cell.length_b   1.000
_cell.length_c   1.000
_cell.angle_alpha   90.00
_cell.angle_beta   90.00
_cell.angle_gamma   90.00
#
_symmetry.space_group_name_H-M   'P 1'
#
loop_
_entity.id
_entity.type
_entity.pdbx_description
1 polymer ?
#
loop_
_entity_poly.entity_id
_entity_poly.type
_entity_poly.pdbx_seq_one_letter_code
_entity_poly.pdbx_strand_id
1 'polypeptide(L)'
;ASGGAMDHDTAYVEAVGSLHTLGGLQYLGLELPEDRYGAILRYQTDHDEAGRATSCGPRTSRLMVKVLLEEVQRLAIPMLASATVIKLLHQRDENGEDRVAGAILATGHRAHNPWGLAIVTAPNVVLATGGPGELYRDSVYPHKCFGSLGLALEEGLTLTNLTESQFGIGTPRSTFPWNLSGTYVQVIPYIYSVDAGGNEYNFLADYYRTTQELASNIFRKGYQWPFHATRVMDFGSSLLDMAVAQEQQHGRQVFMDFNRNPEPVPGDLPFSLDRLDDDVRAYLENNDALAPSPIER
;
A
#
# COMPACT_ATOMS: atom_id res chain seq x y z
N ALA A 1 -6.52 25.25 10.22
CA ALA A 1 -5.92 23.94 10.51
C ALA A 1 -6.23 23.01 9.35
N SER A 2 -5.27 22.77 8.45
CA SER A 2 -5.43 21.92 7.26
C SER A 2 -5.10 20.45 7.55
N GLY A 3 -5.28 20.00 8.79
CA GLY A 3 -4.74 18.77 9.37
C GLY A 3 -5.40 17.47 8.89
N GLY A 4 -5.68 17.35 7.58
CA GLY A 4 -5.88 16.15 6.76
C GLY A 4 -6.15 14.81 7.46
N ALA A 5 -7.09 14.77 8.40
CA ALA A 5 -7.37 13.59 9.21
C ALA A 5 -6.15 13.03 10.01
N MET A 6 -5.17 13.85 10.38
CA MET A 6 -4.01 13.41 11.19
C MET A 6 -3.86 14.24 12.47
N ASP A 7 -3.66 13.56 13.59
CA ASP A 7 -3.33 14.19 14.86
C ASP A 7 -1.85 14.63 14.88
N HIS A 8 -1.61 15.88 15.29
CA HIS A 8 -0.29 16.50 15.25
C HIS A 8 0.72 15.79 16.14
N ASP A 9 0.32 15.45 17.37
CA ASP A 9 1.23 14.89 18.36
C ASP A 9 1.57 13.44 18.00
N THR A 10 0.59 12.69 17.50
CA THR A 10 0.81 11.36 16.92
C THR A 10 1.79 11.43 15.76
N ALA A 11 1.58 12.34 14.80
CA ALA A 11 2.48 12.48 13.65
C ALA A 11 3.92 12.84 14.08
N TYR A 12 4.06 13.70 15.07
CA TYR A 12 5.36 14.08 15.62
C TYR A 12 6.06 12.88 16.28
N VAL A 13 5.35 12.13 17.13
CA VAL A 13 5.90 10.95 17.82
C VAL A 13 6.33 9.88 16.82
N GLU A 14 5.51 9.60 15.80
CA GLU A 14 5.85 8.63 14.75
C GLU A 14 7.08 9.09 13.94
N ALA A 15 7.15 10.36 13.56
CA ALA A 15 8.27 10.91 12.80
C ALA A 15 9.58 10.80 13.59
N VAL A 16 9.60 11.20 14.86
CA VAL A 16 10.79 11.10 15.73
C VAL A 16 11.15 9.65 16.03
N GLY A 17 10.16 8.79 16.26
CA GLY A 17 10.36 7.37 16.58
C GLY A 17 10.81 6.51 15.40
N SER A 18 10.55 6.93 14.16
CA SER A 18 10.81 6.15 12.95
C SER A 18 12.25 5.64 12.84
N LEU A 19 13.25 6.48 13.18
CA LEU A 19 14.67 6.11 13.13
C LEU A 19 15.02 5.03 14.15
N HIS A 20 14.46 5.11 15.37
CA HIS A 20 14.67 4.08 16.39
C HIS A 20 14.01 2.76 15.98
N THR A 21 12.81 2.81 15.41
CA THR A 21 12.10 1.62 14.90
C THR A 21 12.88 0.96 13.77
N LEU A 22 13.45 1.74 12.84
CA LEU A 22 14.28 1.22 11.76
C LEU A 22 15.55 0.55 12.30
N GLY A 23 16.25 1.20 13.24
CA GLY A 23 17.42 0.62 13.91
C GLY A 23 17.08 -0.65 14.69
N GLY A 24 15.89 -0.70 15.31
CA GLY A 24 15.35 -1.91 15.95
C GLY A 24 15.15 -3.06 14.97
N LEU A 25 14.59 -2.80 13.79
CA LEU A 25 14.44 -3.83 12.76
C LEU A 25 15.78 -4.34 12.24
N GLN A 26 16.76 -3.46 12.01
CA GLN A 26 18.12 -3.87 11.63
C GLN A 26 18.77 -4.72 12.73
N TYR A 27 18.61 -4.33 14.00
CA TYR A 27 19.08 -5.11 15.14
C TYR A 27 18.45 -6.52 15.19
N LEU A 28 17.17 -6.63 14.82
CA LEU A 28 16.47 -7.92 14.71
C LEU A 28 16.85 -8.72 13.45
N GLY A 29 17.72 -8.19 12.58
CA GLY A 29 18.22 -8.88 11.40
C GLY A 29 17.54 -8.51 10.08
N LEU A 30 16.82 -7.38 10.02
CA LEU A 30 16.32 -6.87 8.74
C LEU A 30 17.48 -6.29 7.91
N GLU A 31 17.85 -6.98 6.84
CA GLU A 31 18.88 -6.56 5.89
C GLU A 31 18.32 -5.49 4.93
N LEU A 32 18.46 -4.22 5.32
CA LEU A 32 18.17 -3.10 4.43
C LEU A 32 19.29 -2.94 3.39
N PRO A 33 18.97 -2.59 2.14
CA PRO A 33 20.00 -2.30 1.14
C PRO A 33 20.85 -1.10 1.55
N GLU A 34 22.16 -1.23 1.42
CA GLU A 34 23.15 -0.20 1.75
C GLU A 34 24.00 0.13 0.54
N ASP A 35 24.52 1.35 0.49
CA ASP A 35 25.57 1.73 -0.45
C ASP A 35 26.93 1.13 -0.05
N ARG A 36 27.95 1.37 -0.87
CA ARG A 36 29.32 0.86 -0.62
C ARG A 36 29.96 1.37 0.69
N TYR A 37 29.35 2.34 1.35
CA TYR A 37 29.82 2.94 2.60
C TYR A 37 28.94 2.57 3.80
N GLY A 38 27.91 1.73 3.62
CA GLY A 38 27.00 1.30 4.67
C GLY A 38 25.83 2.25 4.93
N ALA A 39 25.60 3.24 4.06
CA ALA A 39 24.42 4.10 4.18
C ALA A 39 23.20 3.43 3.56
N ILE A 40 22.08 3.40 4.30
CA ILE A 40 20.82 2.83 3.82
C ILE A 40 20.37 3.55 2.54
N LEU A 41 20.04 2.78 1.50
CA LEU A 41 19.50 3.30 0.26
C LEU A 41 18.10 3.86 0.49
N ARG A 42 17.83 5.04 -0.09
CA ARG A 42 16.55 5.73 0.06
C ARG A 42 15.99 6.18 -1.28
N TYR A 43 14.69 6.35 -1.34
CA TYR A 43 13.98 6.81 -2.53
C TYR A 43 12.80 7.71 -2.15
N GLN A 44 12.34 8.48 -3.13
CA GLN A 44 11.17 9.36 -2.99
C GLN A 44 9.88 8.54 -3.03
N THR A 45 8.98 8.87 -2.12
CA THR A 45 7.59 8.40 -2.13
C THR A 45 6.65 9.58 -2.16
N ASP A 46 5.35 9.30 -2.17
CA ASP A 46 4.33 10.31 -2.20
C ASP A 46 4.52 11.36 -1.08
N HIS A 47 4.45 12.64 -1.44
CA HIS A 47 4.64 13.80 -0.55
C HIS A 47 5.97 13.84 0.21
N ASP A 48 6.97 13.03 -0.18
CA ASP A 48 8.29 12.99 0.46
C ASP A 48 9.40 13.43 -0.49
N GLU A 49 9.56 14.75 -0.64
CA GLU A 49 10.59 15.36 -1.48
C GLU A 49 12.02 15.01 -1.01
N ALA A 50 12.18 14.71 0.30
CA ALA A 50 13.46 14.41 0.91
C ALA A 50 13.96 12.97 0.66
N GLY A 51 13.12 12.09 0.08
CA GLY A 51 13.49 10.72 -0.22
C GLY A 51 13.98 9.94 0.99
N ARG A 52 13.09 9.77 1.98
CA ARG A 52 13.34 9.09 3.27
C ARG A 52 12.84 7.66 3.29
N ALA A 53 12.05 7.23 2.31
CA ALA A 53 11.59 5.85 2.22
C ALA A 53 12.75 4.89 1.90
N THR A 54 12.68 3.68 2.44
CA THR A 54 13.62 2.59 2.13
C THR A 54 12.86 1.27 1.99
N SER A 55 13.44 0.31 1.28
CA SER A 55 12.79 -0.98 1.01
C SER A 55 13.82 -2.10 0.81
N CYS A 56 13.41 -3.33 1.12
CA CYS A 56 14.08 -4.55 0.68
C CYS A 56 13.41 -5.05 -0.62
N GLY A 57 13.18 -4.14 -1.58
CA GLY A 57 12.44 -4.40 -2.81
C GLY A 57 10.96 -4.79 -2.55
N PRO A 58 10.37 -5.69 -3.35
CA PRO A 58 8.93 -6.00 -3.28
C PRO A 58 8.53 -6.85 -2.06
N ARG A 59 9.47 -7.13 -1.14
CA ARG A 59 9.28 -8.05 0.00
C ARG A 59 9.47 -7.40 1.35
N THR A 60 9.67 -6.08 1.44
CA THR A 60 9.96 -5.35 2.68
C THR A 60 9.05 -5.75 3.84
N SER A 61 7.72 -5.64 3.68
CA SER A 61 6.76 -5.99 4.73
C SER A 61 6.82 -7.46 5.14
N ARG A 62 7.02 -8.37 4.18
CA ARG A 62 7.19 -9.80 4.45
C ARG A 62 8.45 -10.07 5.27
N LEU A 63 9.54 -9.39 4.97
CA LEU A 63 10.80 -9.55 5.70
C LEU A 63 10.70 -8.95 7.11
N MET A 64 10.07 -7.79 7.27
CA MET A 64 9.77 -7.19 8.58
C MET A 64 8.96 -8.14 9.46
N VAL A 65 7.87 -8.73 8.93
CA VAL A 65 7.05 -9.68 9.70
C VAL A 65 7.83 -10.93 10.11
N LYS A 66 8.74 -11.41 9.26
CA LYS A 66 9.58 -12.57 9.59
C LYS A 66 10.52 -12.30 10.76
N VAL A 67 11.30 -11.23 10.71
CA VAL A 67 12.24 -10.90 11.80
C VAL A 67 11.52 -10.62 13.11
N LEU A 68 10.36 -9.97 13.05
CA LEU A 68 9.51 -9.75 14.23
C LEU A 68 8.95 -11.06 14.79
N LEU A 69 8.52 -12.00 13.93
CA LEU A 69 8.02 -13.30 14.37
C LEU A 69 9.12 -14.16 14.99
N GLU A 70 10.32 -14.14 14.42
CA GLU A 70 11.50 -14.81 14.99
C GLU A 70 11.81 -14.27 16.39
N GLU A 71 11.68 -12.96 16.59
CA GLU A 71 11.87 -12.34 17.90
C GLU A 71 10.77 -12.74 18.92
N VAL A 72 9.50 -12.76 18.48
CA VAL A 72 8.38 -13.26 19.31
C VAL A 72 8.62 -14.69 19.77
N GLN A 73 9.13 -15.54 18.87
CA GLN A 73 9.49 -16.93 19.18
C GLN A 73 10.69 -17.02 20.13
N ARG A 74 11.73 -16.20 19.93
CA ARG A 74 12.92 -16.14 20.80
C ARG A 74 12.56 -15.73 22.22
N LEU A 75 11.61 -14.80 22.37
CA LEU A 75 11.09 -14.35 23.65
C LEU A 75 10.05 -15.30 24.27
N ALA A 76 9.72 -16.41 23.58
CA ALA A 76 8.72 -17.38 23.99
C ALA A 76 7.35 -16.75 24.31
N ILE A 77 6.96 -15.71 23.57
CA ILE A 77 5.66 -15.07 23.74
C ILE A 77 4.57 -16.06 23.28
N PRO A 78 3.57 -16.38 24.13
CA PRO A 78 2.51 -17.31 23.75
C PRO A 78 1.69 -16.80 22.57
N MET A 79 1.52 -17.65 21.56
CA MET A 79 0.72 -17.35 20.36
C MET A 79 -0.47 -18.30 20.27
N LEU A 80 -1.66 -17.72 20.15
CA LEU A 80 -2.89 -18.46 19.86
C LEU A 80 -3.27 -18.25 18.40
N ALA A 81 -2.97 -19.23 17.56
CA ALA A 81 -3.36 -19.23 16.15
C ALA A 81 -4.82 -19.67 15.98
N SER A 82 -5.43 -19.29 14.85
CA SER A 82 -6.80 -19.69 14.48
C SER A 82 -7.83 -19.33 15.57
N ALA A 83 -7.69 -18.16 16.20
CA ALA A 83 -8.63 -17.66 17.19
C ALA A 83 -9.11 -16.25 16.82
N THR A 84 -10.41 -16.02 16.95
CA THR A 84 -11.06 -14.75 16.65
C THR A 84 -11.69 -14.21 17.93
N VAL A 85 -11.31 -13.01 18.35
CA VAL A 85 -12.00 -12.31 19.45
C VAL A 85 -13.40 -11.92 18.99
N ILE A 86 -14.41 -12.29 19.78
CA ILE A 86 -15.82 -11.99 19.48
C ILE A 86 -16.47 -11.05 20.49
N LYS A 87 -15.85 -10.84 21.66
CA LYS A 87 -16.34 -9.93 22.70
C LYS A 87 -15.23 -9.58 23.69
N LEU A 88 -15.19 -8.34 24.18
CA LEU A 88 -14.32 -7.98 25.31
C LEU A 88 -15.03 -8.24 26.64
N LEU A 89 -14.25 -8.64 27.63
CA LEU A 89 -14.71 -8.80 29.00
C LEU A 89 -14.41 -7.52 29.76
N HIS A 90 -15.34 -7.13 30.63
CA HIS A 90 -15.19 -5.97 31.50
C HIS A 90 -15.44 -6.34 32.94
N GLN A 91 -14.79 -5.62 33.84
CA GLN A 91 -15.01 -5.68 35.27
C GLN A 91 -15.06 -4.26 35.81
N ARG A 92 -15.95 -4.04 36.78
CA ARG A 92 -15.94 -2.81 37.56
C ARG A 92 -15.07 -2.98 38.78
N ASP A 93 -14.21 -2.02 39.04
CA ASP A 93 -13.45 -1.99 40.28
C ASP A 93 -14.31 -1.53 41.47
N GLU A 94 -13.71 -1.49 42.66
CA GLU A 94 -14.37 -1.07 43.90
C GLU A 94 -14.89 0.37 43.87
N ASN A 95 -14.31 1.23 43.01
CA ASN A 95 -14.74 2.62 42.80
C ASN A 95 -15.81 2.74 41.71
N GLY A 96 -16.19 1.63 41.07
CA GLY A 96 -17.15 1.59 39.97
C GLY A 96 -16.57 1.94 38.61
N GLU A 97 -15.24 2.06 38.46
CA GLU A 97 -14.60 2.28 37.17
C GLU A 97 -14.66 1.01 36.32
N ASP A 98 -15.12 1.15 35.08
CA ASP A 98 -15.18 0.04 34.13
C ASP A 98 -13.82 -0.18 33.47
N ARG A 99 -13.35 -1.44 33.47
CA ARG A 99 -12.04 -1.81 32.94
C ARG A 99 -12.14 -3.10 32.15
N VAL A 100 -11.36 -3.18 31.07
CA VAL A 100 -11.20 -4.45 30.35
C VAL A 100 -10.56 -5.50 31.26
N ALA A 101 -11.11 -6.72 31.21
CA ALA A 101 -10.70 -7.87 31.99
C ALA A 101 -10.25 -9.05 31.11
N GLY A 102 -10.29 -8.88 29.78
CA GLY A 102 -9.90 -9.91 28.83
C GLY A 102 -10.81 -9.95 27.60
N ALA A 103 -10.93 -11.14 27.02
CA ALA A 103 -11.72 -11.37 25.82
C ALA A 103 -12.31 -12.79 25.77
N ILE A 104 -13.45 -12.91 25.09
CA ILE A 104 -14.01 -14.18 24.63
C ILE A 104 -13.57 -14.40 23.18
N LEU A 105 -13.10 -15.61 22.89
CA LEU A 105 -12.60 -15.98 21.58
C LEU A 105 -13.34 -17.20 21.03
N ALA A 106 -13.61 -17.18 19.73
CA ALA A 106 -13.91 -18.39 18.97
C ALA A 106 -12.60 -19.03 18.51
N THR A 107 -12.39 -20.31 18.85
CA THR A 107 -11.18 -21.07 18.48
C THR A 107 -11.48 -22.05 17.36
N GLY A 108 -10.61 -22.09 16.34
CA GLY A 108 -10.77 -22.94 15.16
C GLY A 108 -10.48 -24.43 15.39
N HIS A 109 -9.88 -24.81 16.53
CA HIS A 109 -9.49 -26.20 16.81
C HIS A 109 -10.40 -26.86 17.85
N ARG A 110 -11.22 -27.82 17.39
CA ARG A 110 -12.17 -28.54 18.26
C ARG A 110 -11.60 -29.74 19.00
N ALA A 111 -10.38 -30.18 18.65
CA ALA A 111 -9.75 -31.37 19.22
C ALA A 111 -9.54 -31.26 20.74
N HIS A 112 -9.24 -30.06 21.23
CA HIS A 112 -9.00 -29.79 22.66
C HIS A 112 -10.04 -28.86 23.26
N ASN A 113 -10.96 -28.34 22.45
CA ASN A 113 -12.04 -27.45 22.85
C ASN A 113 -13.32 -27.79 22.06
N PRO A 114 -14.12 -28.76 22.53
CA PRO A 114 -15.33 -29.21 21.82
C PRO A 114 -16.33 -28.08 21.54
N TRP A 115 -16.34 -27.06 22.40
CA TRP A 115 -17.22 -25.90 22.32
C TRP A 115 -16.71 -24.83 21.36
N GLY A 116 -15.41 -24.83 21.04
CA GLY A 116 -14.79 -23.84 20.17
C GLY A 116 -14.80 -22.42 20.76
N LEU A 117 -14.95 -22.27 22.08
CA LEU A 117 -14.92 -20.99 22.79
C LEU A 117 -13.84 -20.99 23.86
N ALA A 118 -13.10 -19.88 23.97
CA ALA A 118 -12.08 -19.69 24.99
C ALA A 118 -12.24 -18.33 25.67
N ILE A 119 -11.77 -18.25 26.90
CA ILE A 119 -11.64 -16.99 27.65
C ILE A 119 -10.16 -16.76 27.90
N VAL A 120 -9.69 -15.56 27.55
CA VAL A 120 -8.37 -15.08 27.96
C VAL A 120 -8.60 -13.91 28.87
N THR A 121 -8.14 -14.01 30.12
CA THR A 121 -8.17 -12.89 31.07
C THR A 121 -6.90 -12.06 30.92
N ALA A 122 -7.06 -10.75 30.84
CA ALA A 122 -5.94 -9.82 30.73
C ALA A 122 -6.36 -8.44 31.26
N PRO A 123 -5.50 -7.74 32.01
CA PRO A 123 -5.80 -6.40 32.49
C PRO A 123 -5.79 -5.34 31.38
N ASN A 124 -5.20 -5.67 30.23
CA ASN A 124 -5.09 -4.79 29.07
C ASN A 124 -5.29 -5.60 27.79
N VAL A 125 -5.98 -5.01 26.81
CA VAL A 125 -6.18 -5.60 25.48
C VAL A 125 -5.80 -4.55 24.44
N VAL A 126 -4.92 -4.92 23.50
CA VAL A 126 -4.51 -4.06 22.39
C VAL A 126 -5.11 -4.63 21.09
N LEU A 127 -5.88 -3.81 20.37
CA LEU A 127 -6.45 -4.19 19.09
C LEU A 127 -5.52 -3.75 17.94
N ALA A 128 -4.86 -4.73 17.31
CA ALA A 128 -3.94 -4.52 16.18
C ALA A 128 -4.35 -5.39 14.97
N THR A 129 -5.62 -5.29 14.55
CA THR A 129 -6.26 -6.26 13.65
C THR A 129 -6.21 -5.89 12.16
N GLY A 130 -5.48 -4.84 11.79
CA GLY A 130 -5.46 -4.29 10.43
C GLY A 130 -6.77 -3.57 10.04
N GLY A 131 -6.81 -3.09 8.79
CA GLY A 131 -7.94 -2.33 8.23
C GLY A 131 -9.11 -3.19 7.73
N PRO A 132 -10.29 -2.57 7.49
CA PRO A 132 -11.51 -3.24 7.05
C PRO A 132 -11.52 -3.49 5.53
N GLY A 133 -10.56 -4.28 5.04
CA GLY A 133 -10.38 -4.56 3.61
C GLY A 133 -11.58 -5.19 2.89
N GLU A 134 -12.48 -5.86 3.62
CA GLU A 134 -13.73 -6.44 3.08
C GLU A 134 -14.89 -5.44 2.97
N LEU A 135 -14.68 -4.17 3.34
CA LEU A 135 -15.68 -3.12 3.13
C LEU A 135 -15.92 -2.84 1.64
N TYR A 136 -14.89 -3.05 0.80
CA TYR A 136 -14.92 -2.82 -0.63
C TYR A 136 -14.91 -4.14 -1.40
N ARG A 137 -15.73 -4.22 -2.46
CA ARG A 137 -15.75 -5.36 -3.39
C ARG A 137 -14.38 -5.58 -4.02
N ASP A 138 -13.82 -4.52 -4.57
CA ASP A 138 -12.51 -4.51 -5.22
C ASP A 138 -11.49 -3.96 -4.21
N SER A 139 -10.62 -4.83 -3.74
CA SER A 139 -9.73 -4.54 -2.62
C SER A 139 -8.42 -5.30 -2.77
N VAL A 140 -7.32 -4.60 -2.50
CA VAL A 140 -5.96 -5.16 -2.53
C VAL A 140 -5.60 -5.91 -1.25
N TYR A 141 -6.49 -5.87 -0.25
CA TYR A 141 -6.29 -6.59 1.01
C TYR A 141 -6.37 -8.11 0.77
N PRO A 142 -5.62 -8.93 1.54
CA PRO A 142 -5.83 -10.38 1.56
C PRO A 142 -7.26 -10.73 1.97
N HIS A 143 -7.81 -11.84 1.46
CA HIS A 143 -9.14 -12.34 1.84
C HIS A 143 -9.30 -12.45 3.35
N LYS A 144 -10.48 -12.05 3.85
CA LYS A 144 -10.91 -12.09 5.25
C LYS A 144 -10.25 -11.04 6.16
N CYS A 145 -9.75 -9.95 5.60
CA CYS A 145 -9.35 -8.77 6.36
C CYS A 145 -10.57 -7.93 6.77
N PHE A 146 -11.30 -8.38 7.79
CA PHE A 146 -12.47 -7.66 8.32
C PHE A 146 -12.10 -6.55 9.32
N GLY A 147 -10.92 -6.62 9.94
CA GLY A 147 -10.53 -5.76 11.06
C GLY A 147 -11.39 -6.02 12.32
N SER A 148 -11.26 -5.14 13.33
CA SER A 148 -12.02 -5.19 14.59
C SER A 148 -12.78 -3.90 14.89
N LEU A 149 -13.08 -3.09 13.86
CA LEU A 149 -13.79 -1.82 14.05
C LEU A 149 -15.19 -2.02 14.63
N GLY A 150 -15.91 -3.07 14.18
CA GLY A 150 -17.22 -3.41 14.73
C GLY A 150 -17.16 -3.79 16.22
N LEU A 151 -16.18 -4.61 16.61
CA LEU A 151 -15.93 -4.94 18.02
C LEU A 151 -15.64 -3.67 18.82
N ALA A 152 -14.77 -2.78 18.33
CA ALA A 152 -14.46 -1.54 19.02
C ALA A 152 -15.70 -0.65 19.24
N LEU A 153 -16.58 -0.54 18.24
CA LEU A 153 -17.84 0.22 18.36
C LEU A 153 -18.81 -0.41 19.37
N GLU A 154 -18.96 -1.73 19.39
CA GLU A 154 -19.81 -2.43 20.36
C GLU A 154 -19.35 -2.21 21.80
N GLU A 155 -18.05 -2.00 22.00
CA GLU A 155 -17.42 -1.72 23.29
C GLU A 155 -17.40 -0.22 23.62
N GLY A 156 -18.08 0.62 22.83
CA GLY A 156 -18.23 2.06 23.07
C GLY A 156 -16.99 2.88 22.75
N LEU A 157 -16.00 2.33 22.03
CA LEU A 157 -14.83 3.09 21.60
C LEU A 157 -15.20 4.07 20.49
N THR A 158 -14.62 5.27 20.57
CA THR A 158 -14.76 6.27 19.50
C THR A 158 -13.79 5.95 18.38
N LEU A 159 -14.31 5.81 17.16
CA LEU A 159 -13.51 5.67 15.95
C LEU A 159 -13.32 7.03 15.27
N THR A 160 -12.20 7.20 14.59
CA THR A 160 -11.85 8.44 13.87
C THR A 160 -11.63 8.17 12.39
N ASN A 161 -11.89 9.17 11.54
CA ASN A 161 -11.58 9.16 10.10
C ASN A 161 -12.14 7.98 9.29
N LEU A 162 -13.29 7.41 9.69
CA LEU A 162 -13.89 6.27 8.97
C LEU A 162 -14.29 6.58 7.52
N THR A 163 -14.45 7.85 7.18
CA THR A 163 -14.75 8.31 5.81
C THR A 163 -13.52 8.37 4.92
N GLU A 164 -12.32 8.33 5.51
CA GLU A 164 -11.07 8.47 4.77
C GLU A 164 -10.65 7.11 4.22
N SER A 165 -10.54 7.02 2.89
CA SER A 165 -10.15 5.79 2.21
C SER A 165 -9.18 6.10 1.09
N GLN A 166 -8.18 5.24 0.97
CA GLN A 166 -7.15 5.35 -0.04
C GLN A 166 -7.50 4.45 -1.24
N PHE A 167 -7.55 5.04 -2.43
CA PHE A 167 -7.80 4.32 -3.68
C PHE A 167 -6.55 4.34 -4.55
N GLY A 168 -6.27 3.23 -5.21
CA GLY A 168 -5.18 3.13 -6.16
C GLY A 168 -5.38 1.96 -7.08
N ILE A 169 -4.70 1.98 -8.22
CA ILE A 169 -4.77 0.89 -9.19
C ILE A 169 -4.08 -0.35 -8.60
N GLY A 170 -4.73 -1.49 -8.80
CA GLY A 170 -4.19 -2.81 -8.51
C GLY A 170 -4.85 -3.85 -9.39
N THR A 171 -4.33 -5.06 -9.35
CA THR A 171 -4.94 -6.21 -10.01
C THR A 171 -6.18 -6.69 -9.25
N PRO A 172 -7.11 -7.39 -9.92
CA PRO A 172 -8.19 -8.07 -9.24
C PRO A 172 -7.65 -9.06 -8.20
N ARG A 173 -8.26 -9.04 -7.02
CA ARG A 173 -7.89 -9.88 -5.86
C ARG A 173 -7.86 -11.38 -6.15
N SER A 174 -8.65 -11.83 -7.12
CA SER A 174 -8.72 -13.23 -7.56
C SER A 174 -7.55 -13.66 -8.45
N THR A 175 -6.71 -12.72 -8.86
CA THR A 175 -5.53 -12.96 -9.68
C THR A 175 -4.26 -12.80 -8.84
N PHE A 176 -3.14 -12.43 -9.45
CA PHE A 176 -1.91 -12.13 -8.71
C PHE A 176 -2.07 -10.79 -7.97
N PRO A 177 -2.05 -10.74 -6.63
CA PRO A 177 -2.30 -9.51 -5.88
C PRO A 177 -1.13 -8.53 -6.06
N TRP A 178 -1.41 -7.40 -6.68
CA TRP A 178 -0.40 -6.41 -7.02
C TRP A 178 -0.97 -5.01 -7.02
N ASN A 179 -0.22 -4.07 -6.42
CA ASN A 179 -0.54 -2.65 -6.37
C ASN A 179 0.36 -1.91 -7.35
N LEU A 180 -0.23 -1.05 -8.18
CA LEU A 180 0.47 -0.25 -9.18
C LEU A 180 1.36 0.79 -8.48
N SER A 181 2.60 0.42 -8.15
CA SER A 181 3.55 1.30 -7.49
C SER A 181 5.00 0.89 -7.77
N GLY A 182 5.92 1.82 -7.55
CA GLY A 182 7.35 1.64 -7.68
C GLY A 182 7.83 1.45 -9.10
N THR A 183 8.91 0.66 -9.23
CA THR A 183 9.72 0.54 -10.45
C THR A 183 8.93 0.04 -11.65
N TYR A 184 7.89 -0.77 -11.46
CA TYR A 184 7.07 -1.33 -12.54
C TYR A 184 6.43 -0.27 -13.47
N VAL A 185 6.09 0.91 -12.97
CA VAL A 185 5.60 2.00 -13.84
C VAL A 185 6.68 3.03 -14.13
N GLN A 186 7.73 3.10 -13.30
CA GLN A 186 8.90 3.95 -13.56
C GLN A 186 9.74 3.46 -14.73
N VAL A 187 9.58 2.20 -15.15
CA VAL A 187 10.10 1.74 -16.44
C VAL A 187 9.26 2.19 -17.63
N ILE A 188 8.19 2.97 -17.42
CA ILE A 188 7.34 3.56 -18.47
C ILE A 188 6.86 2.52 -19.49
N PRO A 189 6.09 1.49 -19.06
CA PRO A 189 5.54 0.50 -19.96
C PRO A 189 4.41 1.09 -20.81
N TYR A 190 4.10 0.46 -21.94
CA TYR A 190 2.87 0.76 -22.67
C TYR A 190 1.66 0.27 -21.87
N ILE A 191 0.69 1.16 -21.64
CA ILE A 191 -0.55 0.84 -20.93
C ILE A 191 -1.69 0.98 -21.93
N TYR A 192 -2.45 -0.09 -22.11
CA TYR A 192 -3.52 -0.18 -23.09
C TYR A 192 -4.73 -0.91 -22.52
N SER A 193 -5.88 -0.77 -23.18
CA SER A 193 -7.08 -1.51 -22.82
C SER A 193 -7.52 -2.43 -23.96
N VAL A 194 -8.25 -3.49 -23.62
CA VAL A 194 -8.80 -4.45 -24.58
C VAL A 194 -10.30 -4.64 -24.33
N ASP A 195 -11.10 -4.58 -25.38
CA ASP A 195 -12.53 -4.87 -25.30
C ASP A 195 -12.86 -6.37 -25.42
N ALA A 196 -14.13 -6.73 -25.26
CA ALA A 196 -14.59 -8.11 -25.38
C ALA A 196 -14.37 -8.75 -26.77
N GLY A 197 -14.19 -7.92 -27.81
CA GLY A 197 -13.87 -8.37 -29.17
C GLY A 197 -12.38 -8.58 -29.41
N GLY A 198 -11.52 -8.23 -28.45
CA GLY A 198 -10.06 -8.30 -28.58
C GLY A 198 -9.42 -7.09 -29.24
N ASN A 199 -10.16 -5.97 -29.42
CA ASN A 199 -9.56 -4.75 -29.96
C ASN A 199 -8.75 -4.04 -28.89
N GLU A 200 -7.52 -3.67 -29.23
CA GLU A 200 -6.60 -2.92 -28.37
C GLU A 200 -6.79 -1.40 -28.57
N TYR A 201 -6.73 -0.63 -27.47
CA TYR A 201 -6.86 0.82 -27.47
C TYR A 201 -5.70 1.50 -26.73
N ASN A 202 -5.05 2.47 -27.38
CA ASN A 202 -4.11 3.41 -26.75
C ASN A 202 -4.87 4.49 -25.96
N PHE A 203 -5.66 4.09 -24.96
CA PHE A 203 -6.65 4.96 -24.34
C PHE A 203 -6.03 6.15 -23.59
N LEU A 204 -4.82 6.02 -23.03
CA LEU A 204 -4.17 7.14 -22.31
C LEU A 204 -3.88 8.32 -23.24
N ALA A 205 -3.72 8.09 -24.54
CA ALA A 205 -3.49 9.15 -25.50
C ALA A 205 -4.70 10.09 -25.69
N ASP A 206 -5.91 9.66 -25.29
CA ASP A 206 -7.10 10.51 -25.29
C ASP A 206 -7.14 11.47 -24.09
N TYR A 207 -6.32 11.20 -23.06
CA TYR A 207 -6.31 11.94 -21.81
C TYR A 207 -5.17 12.94 -21.72
N TYR A 208 -4.02 12.69 -22.34
CA TYR A 208 -2.83 13.54 -22.26
C TYR A 208 -2.61 14.36 -23.55
N ARG A 209 -1.97 15.52 -23.42
CA ARG A 209 -1.77 16.46 -24.52
C ARG A 209 -0.61 16.07 -25.44
N THR A 210 0.42 15.44 -24.88
CA THR A 210 1.66 15.06 -25.58
C THR A 210 2.15 13.71 -25.08
N THR A 211 2.94 13.01 -25.90
CA THR A 211 3.58 11.74 -25.53
C THR A 211 4.57 11.93 -24.38
N GLN A 212 5.21 13.10 -24.29
CA GLN A 212 6.10 13.47 -23.17
C GLN A 212 5.33 13.51 -21.84
N GLU A 213 4.19 14.20 -21.82
CA GLU A 213 3.34 14.36 -20.65
C GLU A 213 2.77 13.00 -20.21
N LEU A 214 2.29 12.20 -21.16
CA LEU A 214 1.82 10.84 -20.92
C LEU A 214 2.90 9.98 -20.27
N ALA A 215 4.09 9.91 -20.90
CA ALA A 215 5.19 9.07 -20.43
C ALA A 215 5.71 9.50 -19.06
N SER A 216 5.87 10.81 -18.86
CA SER A 216 6.34 11.36 -17.58
C SER A 216 5.33 11.12 -16.46
N ASN A 217 4.03 11.18 -16.73
CA ASN A 217 3.00 10.87 -15.73
C ASN A 217 2.84 9.38 -15.44
N ILE A 218 3.05 8.48 -16.42
CA ILE A 218 3.20 7.04 -16.15
C ILE A 218 4.34 6.81 -15.16
N PHE A 219 5.51 7.42 -15.41
CA PHE A 219 6.65 7.33 -14.50
C PHE A 219 6.29 7.81 -13.10
N ARG A 220 5.73 9.03 -13.00
CA ARG A 220 5.42 9.64 -11.70
C ARG A 220 4.42 8.85 -10.90
N LYS A 221 3.50 8.12 -11.54
CA LYS A 221 2.56 7.23 -10.85
C LYS A 221 3.26 6.19 -9.96
N GLY A 222 4.53 5.87 -10.23
CA GLY A 222 5.31 4.92 -9.43
C GLY A 222 5.58 5.38 -8.00
N TYR A 223 5.71 6.68 -7.77
CA TYR A 223 5.88 7.23 -6.42
C TYR A 223 4.74 8.16 -6.00
N GLN A 224 3.93 8.66 -6.95
CA GLN A 224 2.69 9.40 -6.71
C GLN A 224 1.49 8.44 -6.65
N TRP A 225 1.62 7.44 -5.78
CA TRP A 225 0.56 6.50 -5.40
C TRP A 225 0.28 6.72 -3.92
N PRO A 226 -0.98 6.86 -3.50
CA PRO A 226 -2.26 6.53 -4.17
C PRO A 226 -2.82 7.59 -5.15
N PHE A 227 -4.08 7.45 -5.57
CA PHE A 227 -4.85 8.51 -6.21
C PHE A 227 -4.87 9.80 -5.36
N HIS A 228 -4.70 10.95 -6.02
CA HIS A 228 -4.83 12.26 -5.38
C HIS A 228 -5.56 13.25 -6.30
N ALA A 229 -6.64 13.87 -5.81
CA ALA A 229 -7.52 14.71 -6.63
C ALA A 229 -6.79 15.89 -7.31
N THR A 230 -5.86 16.55 -6.62
CA THR A 230 -5.11 17.67 -7.21
C THR A 230 -4.17 17.22 -8.33
N ARG A 231 -3.79 15.94 -8.39
CA ARG A 231 -2.96 15.36 -9.46
C ARG A 231 -3.77 14.85 -10.64
N VAL A 232 -5.08 15.05 -10.64
CA VAL A 232 -5.91 14.91 -11.84
C VAL A 232 -5.89 16.21 -12.64
N MET A 233 -5.77 17.34 -11.93
CA MET A 233 -5.72 18.67 -12.53
C MET A 233 -4.44 18.86 -13.34
N ASP A 234 -4.54 19.68 -14.39
CA ASP A 234 -3.44 19.96 -15.33
C ASP A 234 -2.68 18.70 -15.77
N PHE A 235 -3.44 17.64 -16.08
CA PHE A 235 -2.90 16.41 -16.67
C PHE A 235 -1.82 15.74 -15.80
N GLY A 236 -1.99 15.76 -14.48
CA GLY A 236 -1.07 15.07 -13.56
C GLY A 236 -1.25 13.55 -13.53
N SER A 237 -0.41 12.88 -12.73
CA SER A 237 -0.33 11.41 -12.68
C SER A 237 -1.61 10.69 -12.26
N SER A 238 -2.49 11.34 -11.47
CA SER A 238 -3.75 10.72 -11.05
C SER A 238 -4.84 10.77 -12.11
N LEU A 239 -4.60 11.47 -13.23
CA LEU A 239 -5.45 11.35 -14.41
C LEU A 239 -5.41 9.92 -14.99
N LEU A 240 -4.28 9.22 -14.83
CA LEU A 240 -4.13 7.80 -15.17
C LEU A 240 -5.16 6.94 -14.42
N ASP A 241 -5.34 7.14 -13.11
CA ASP A 241 -6.34 6.42 -12.31
C ASP A 241 -7.77 6.62 -12.86
N MET A 242 -8.11 7.87 -13.23
CA MET A 242 -9.41 8.19 -13.81
C MET A 242 -9.62 7.54 -15.18
N ALA A 243 -8.59 7.54 -16.03
CA ALA A 243 -8.64 6.90 -17.33
C ALA A 243 -8.83 5.38 -17.21
N VAL A 244 -8.10 4.72 -16.28
CA VAL A 244 -8.25 3.29 -15.99
C VAL A 244 -9.66 2.98 -15.45
N ALA A 245 -10.21 3.82 -14.58
CA ALA A 245 -11.56 3.66 -14.08
C ALA A 245 -12.61 3.79 -15.20
N GLN A 246 -12.43 4.71 -16.14
CA GLN A 246 -13.32 4.88 -17.29
C GLN A 246 -13.30 3.63 -18.20
N GLU A 247 -12.12 3.07 -18.48
CA GLU A 247 -12.02 1.86 -19.29
C GLU A 247 -12.71 0.66 -18.64
N GLN A 248 -12.64 0.53 -17.31
CA GLN A 248 -13.41 -0.48 -16.59
C GLN A 248 -14.92 -0.26 -16.70
N GLN A 249 -15.40 0.99 -16.69
CA GLN A 249 -16.82 1.30 -16.92
C GLN A 249 -17.27 0.95 -18.35
N HIS A 250 -16.36 1.04 -19.32
CA HIS A 250 -16.58 0.55 -20.69
C HIS A 250 -16.52 -0.98 -20.79
N GLY A 251 -16.29 -1.70 -19.70
CA GLY A 251 -16.17 -3.17 -19.68
C GLY A 251 -14.86 -3.68 -20.30
N ARG A 252 -13.84 -2.82 -20.43
CA ARG A 252 -12.54 -3.17 -20.99
C ARG A 252 -11.56 -3.59 -19.90
N GLN A 253 -10.62 -4.43 -20.26
CA GLN A 253 -9.51 -4.84 -19.39
C GLN A 253 -8.27 -4.01 -19.69
N VAL A 254 -7.60 -3.49 -18.66
CA VAL A 254 -6.38 -2.71 -18.80
C VAL A 254 -5.16 -3.59 -18.56
N PHE A 255 -4.15 -3.45 -19.41
CA PHE A 255 -2.91 -4.19 -19.38
C PHE A 255 -1.73 -3.22 -19.38
N MET A 256 -0.60 -3.67 -18.82
CA MET A 256 0.69 -3.03 -19.07
C MET A 256 1.60 -4.02 -19.78
N ASP A 257 2.24 -3.56 -20.85
CA ASP A 257 3.21 -4.34 -21.60
C ASP A 257 4.62 -3.81 -21.36
N PHE A 258 5.42 -4.62 -20.70
CA PHE A 258 6.83 -4.32 -20.43
C PHE A 258 7.72 -4.51 -21.66
N ASN A 259 7.22 -5.10 -22.74
CA ASN A 259 7.97 -5.30 -23.98
C ASN A 259 7.79 -4.13 -24.96
N ARG A 260 6.90 -3.18 -24.67
CA ARG A 260 6.56 -2.06 -25.55
C ARG A 260 6.65 -0.73 -24.81
N ASN A 261 7.32 0.26 -25.41
CA ASN A 261 7.23 1.64 -24.94
C ASN A 261 5.86 2.23 -25.30
N PRO A 262 5.44 3.35 -24.66
CA PRO A 262 4.18 4.00 -24.99
C PRO A 262 4.05 4.38 -26.47
N GLU A 263 2.88 4.13 -27.04
CA GLU A 263 2.50 4.62 -28.36
C GLU A 263 2.27 6.14 -28.32
N PRO A 264 2.50 6.86 -29.43
CA PRO A 264 2.39 8.32 -29.46
C PRO A 264 0.95 8.80 -29.23
N VAL A 265 0.84 9.97 -28.60
CA VAL A 265 -0.39 10.76 -28.63
C VAL A 265 -0.66 11.21 -30.08
N PRO A 266 -1.89 11.04 -30.62
CA PRO A 266 -2.22 11.46 -31.98
C PRO A 266 -1.85 12.92 -32.25
N GLY A 267 -1.01 13.14 -33.26
CA GLY A 267 -0.55 14.48 -33.64
C GLY A 267 0.71 14.98 -32.91
N ASP A 268 1.27 14.19 -31.98
CA ASP A 268 2.56 14.46 -31.33
C ASP A 268 3.68 13.52 -31.86
N LEU A 269 4.91 13.78 -31.43
CA LEU A 269 6.09 12.98 -31.72
C LEU A 269 6.05 11.60 -31.01
N PRO A 270 6.74 10.56 -31.55
CA PRO A 270 6.93 9.26 -30.90
C PRO A 270 7.56 9.35 -29.50
N PHE A 271 7.38 8.32 -28.68
CA PHE A 271 8.07 8.22 -27.38
C PHE A 271 9.59 8.32 -27.55
N SER A 272 10.23 9.08 -26.67
CA SER A 272 11.69 9.15 -26.57
C SER A 272 12.09 9.44 -25.13
N LEU A 273 13.12 8.75 -24.64
CA LEU A 273 13.72 9.04 -23.34
C LEU A 273 14.33 10.44 -23.29
N ASP A 274 14.74 11.01 -24.42
CA ASP A 274 15.27 12.38 -24.49
C ASP A 274 14.18 13.45 -24.43
N ARG A 275 12.91 13.05 -24.52
CA ARG A 275 11.74 13.93 -24.46
C ARG A 275 10.83 13.55 -23.29
N LEU A 276 11.44 13.45 -22.11
CA LEU A 276 10.79 13.32 -20.82
C LEU A 276 10.93 14.63 -20.05
N ASP A 277 10.09 14.83 -19.05
CA ASP A 277 10.27 15.94 -18.13
C ASP A 277 11.59 15.80 -17.35
N ASP A 278 12.20 16.93 -16.97
CA ASP A 278 13.57 16.98 -16.43
C ASP A 278 13.75 16.11 -15.18
N ASP A 279 12.77 16.07 -14.28
CA ASP A 279 12.80 15.24 -13.07
C ASP A 279 12.80 13.75 -13.39
N VAL A 280 12.00 13.34 -14.37
CA VAL A 280 11.91 11.96 -14.83
C VAL A 280 13.21 11.53 -15.52
N ARG A 281 13.72 12.37 -16.43
CA ARG A 281 14.96 12.08 -17.14
C ARG A 281 16.14 11.98 -16.18
N ALA A 282 16.28 12.93 -15.26
CA ALA A 282 17.34 12.92 -14.27
C ALA A 282 17.27 11.69 -13.36
N TYR A 283 16.06 11.24 -12.98
CA TYR A 283 15.92 10.01 -12.20
C TYR A 283 16.44 8.79 -12.96
N LEU A 284 16.04 8.62 -14.23
CA LEU A 284 16.49 7.47 -15.03
C LEU A 284 18.00 7.48 -15.25
N GLU A 285 18.59 8.64 -15.50
CA GLU A 285 20.05 8.82 -15.62
C GLU A 285 20.79 8.44 -14.34
N ASN A 286 20.31 8.92 -13.18
CA ASN A 286 20.94 8.65 -11.89
C ASN A 286 20.88 7.17 -11.46
N ASN A 287 19.97 6.39 -12.06
CA ASN A 287 19.79 4.97 -11.75
C ASN A 287 20.25 4.05 -12.91
N ASP A 288 20.97 4.58 -13.90
CA ASP A 288 21.42 3.84 -15.08
C ASP A 288 20.28 3.13 -15.86
N ALA A 289 19.06 3.68 -15.78
CA ALA A 289 17.82 3.11 -16.31
C ALA A 289 17.44 3.75 -17.66
N LEU A 290 18.39 3.83 -18.59
CA LEU A 290 18.20 4.40 -19.94
C LEU A 290 18.08 3.34 -21.05
N ALA A 291 17.82 2.09 -20.68
CA ALA A 291 17.63 1.02 -21.65
C ALA A 291 16.43 1.31 -22.59
N PRO A 292 16.47 0.82 -23.84
CA PRO A 292 15.50 1.22 -24.85
C PRO A 292 14.11 0.64 -24.61
N SER A 293 13.97 -0.56 -24.06
CA SER A 293 12.67 -1.18 -23.75
C SER A 293 12.35 -1.15 -22.25
N PRO A 294 11.07 -1.13 -21.84
CA PRO A 294 10.72 -1.11 -20.41
C PRO A 294 11.20 -2.33 -19.62
N ILE A 295 11.32 -3.51 -20.25
CA ILE A 295 11.78 -4.73 -19.58
C ILE A 295 13.30 -4.76 -19.35
N GLU A 296 14.06 -4.03 -20.17
CA GLU A 296 15.51 -3.87 -20.02
C GLU A 296 15.87 -2.69 -19.11
N ARG A 297 14.91 -1.78 -18.89
CA ARG A 297 15.03 -0.57 -18.08
C ARG A 297 14.86 -0.89 -16.60
#